data_AF-A0AA88KZ51-F1
#
_entry.id   AF-A0AA88KZ51-F1
#
_cell.length_a   1.000
_cell.length_b   1.000
_cell.length_c   1.000
_cell.angle_alpha   90.00
_cell.angle_beta   90.00
_cell.angle_gamma   90.00
#
_symmetry.space_group_name_H-M   'P 1'
#
loop_
_entity.id
_entity.type
_entity.pdbx_description
1 polymer ?
#
loop_
_entity_poly.entity_id
_entity_poly.type
_entity_poly.pdbx_seq_one_letter_code
_entity_poly.pdbx_strand_id
1 'polypeptide(L)'
;MVMIEKKNGTVRLCIDPVDLNKCIKRPYYPIPTLEDVTAKLHGAKVFSKMDARSGYWSLVLSATASEMTTFSTIYGRYRFLRMPFGLLSAQDEFQRHKEEAFEGQEGVAIIIDDILVYGGNQEEYDERLQAVMERALEKGVKFNKDVQAAYAILGT
;
A
#
# COMPACT_ATOMS: atom_id res chain seq x y z
N MET A 1 -5.57 -4.38 22.61
CA MET A 1 -5.24 -5.23 21.43
C MET A 1 -6.52 -5.96 21.05
N VAL A 2 -6.87 -5.93 19.78
CA VAL A 2 -8.10 -6.53 19.25
C VAL A 2 -7.71 -7.57 18.21
N MET A 3 -8.29 -8.76 18.30
CA MET A 3 -8.16 -9.78 17.27
C MET A 3 -9.36 -9.70 16.34
N ILE A 4 -9.09 -9.54 15.04
CA ILE A 4 -10.11 -9.50 14.00
C ILE A 4 -9.93 -10.73 13.13
N GLU A 5 -10.95 -11.57 13.03
CA GLU A 5 -10.94 -12.71 12.13
C GLU A 5 -11.29 -12.26 10.72
N LYS A 6 -10.45 -12.62 9.74
CA LYS A 6 -10.74 -12.40 8.33
C LYS A 6 -11.69 -13.48 7.81
N LYS A 7 -12.37 -13.18 6.70
CA LYS A 7 -13.26 -14.12 5.99
C LYS A 7 -12.58 -15.46 5.61
N ASN A 8 -11.25 -15.47 5.48
CA ASN A 8 -10.48 -16.66 5.17
C ASN A 8 -9.99 -17.44 6.42
N GLY A 9 -10.51 -17.12 7.62
CA GLY A 9 -10.14 -17.77 8.89
C GLY A 9 -8.81 -17.32 9.49
N THR A 10 -8.08 -16.42 8.84
CA THR A 10 -6.82 -15.88 9.41
C THR A 10 -7.10 -14.74 10.39
N VAL A 11 -6.34 -14.69 11.48
CA VAL A 11 -6.46 -13.64 12.50
C VAL A 11 -5.57 -12.45 12.16
N ARG A 12 -6.12 -11.24 12.27
CA ARG A 12 -5.39 -9.97 12.21
C ARG A 12 -5.34 -9.37 13.61
N LEU A 13 -4.13 -9.16 14.12
CA LEU A 13 -3.90 -8.43 15.35
C LEU A 13 -3.91 -6.92 15.06
N CYS A 14 -4.80 -6.19 15.73
CA CYS A 14 -4.89 -4.74 15.68
C CYS A 14 -4.58 -4.16 17.07
N ILE A 15 -3.93 -3.01 17.10
CA ILE A 15 -3.89 -2.21 18.33
C ILE A 15 -5.26 -1.57 18.55
N ASP A 16 -5.65 -1.32 19.79
CA ASP A 16 -6.76 -0.39 20.07
C ASP A 16 -6.15 1.01 20.13
N PRO A 17 -6.33 1.84 19.10
CA PRO A 17 -5.56 3.07 18.96
C PRO A 17 -6.39 4.30 19.36
N VAL A 18 -7.58 4.14 19.96
CA VAL A 18 -8.53 5.25 20.15
C VAL A 18 -7.88 6.45 20.84
N ASP A 19 -7.19 6.24 21.96
CA ASP A 19 -6.55 7.33 22.69
C ASP A 19 -5.25 7.80 22.03
N LEU A 20 -4.48 6.88 21.46
CA LEU A 20 -3.26 7.21 20.73
C LEU A 20 -3.56 8.10 19.51
N ASN A 21 -4.62 7.78 18.76
CA ASN A 21 -5.04 8.51 17.57
C ASN A 21 -5.47 9.95 17.86
N LYS A 22 -5.96 10.25 19.07
CA LYS A 22 -6.25 11.63 19.50
C LYS A 22 -4.99 12.48 19.62
N CYS A 23 -3.84 11.85 19.88
CA CYS A 23 -2.56 12.49 20.07
C CYS A 23 -1.70 12.51 18.80
N ILE A 24 -2.01 11.65 17.83
CA ILE A 24 -1.28 11.59 16.55
C ILE A 24 -1.59 12.84 15.73
N LYS A 25 -0.54 13.60 15.40
CA LYS A 25 -0.61 14.63 14.38
C LYS A 25 -0.61 13.95 13.02
N ARG A 26 -1.80 13.74 12.45
CA ARG A 26 -1.95 13.09 11.15
C ARG A 26 -1.24 13.93 10.07
N PRO A 27 -0.32 13.34 9.30
CA PRO A 27 0.24 14.01 8.13
C PRO A 27 -0.85 14.15 7.07
N TYR A 28 -0.86 15.27 6.36
CA TYR A 28 -1.69 15.42 5.17
C TYR A 28 -0.92 14.90 3.97
N TYR A 29 -1.27 13.71 3.47
CA TYR A 29 -0.78 13.20 2.20
C TYR A 29 -1.98 12.94 1.29
N PRO A 30 -2.07 13.59 0.12
CA PRO A 30 -3.22 13.44 -0.75
C PRO A 30 -3.27 12.01 -1.28
N ILE A 31 -4.35 11.30 -0.96
CA ILE A 31 -4.64 10.00 -1.57
C ILE A 31 -5.39 10.28 -2.87
N PRO A 32 -4.91 9.78 -4.02
CA PRO A 32 -5.57 9.98 -5.30
C PRO A 32 -7.03 9.50 -5.26
N THR A 33 -7.92 10.28 -5.86
CA THR A 33 -9.30 9.86 -6.11
C THR A 33 -9.36 8.90 -7.29
N LEU A 34 -10.51 8.23 -7.46
CA LEU A 34 -10.72 7.35 -8.62
C LEU A 34 -10.68 8.15 -9.93
N GLU A 35 -11.20 9.38 -9.90
CA GLU A 35 -11.17 10.32 -11.00
C GLU A 35 -9.74 10.70 -11.38
N ASP A 36 -8.89 11.00 -10.39
CA ASP A 36 -7.46 11.31 -10.62
C ASP A 36 -6.74 10.15 -11.33
N VAL A 37 -7.05 8.91 -10.93
CA VAL A 37 -6.43 7.74 -11.53
C VAL A 37 -6.98 7.44 -12.91
N THR A 38 -8.28 7.61 -13.11
CA THR A 38 -8.92 7.42 -14.43
C THR A 38 -8.38 8.44 -15.44
N ALA A 39 -8.13 9.67 -15.01
CA ALA A 39 -7.48 10.70 -15.83
C ALA A 39 -6.05 10.27 -16.25
N LYS A 40 -5.28 9.65 -15.33
CA LYS A 40 -3.93 9.11 -15.64
C LYS A 40 -3.96 7.96 -16.65
N LEU A 41 -5.04 7.17 -16.65
CA LEU A 41 -5.25 6.05 -17.56
C LEU A 41 -5.76 6.47 -18.95
N HIS A 42 -5.95 7.77 -19.21
CA HIS A 42 -6.43 8.24 -20.51
C HIS A 42 -5.49 7.80 -21.64
N GLY A 43 -6.06 7.15 -22.66
CA GLY A 43 -5.29 6.60 -23.79
C GLY A 43 -4.61 5.25 -23.52
N ALA A 44 -4.66 4.73 -22.29
CA ALA A 44 -4.20 3.38 -21.99
C ALA A 44 -5.14 2.33 -22.62
N LYS A 45 -4.55 1.32 -23.26
CA LYS A 45 -5.27 0.16 -23.83
C LYS A 45 -5.02 -1.12 -23.05
N VAL A 46 -3.93 -1.17 -22.32
CA VAL A 46 -3.56 -2.34 -21.50
C VAL A 46 -3.19 -1.82 -20.12
N PHE A 47 -3.74 -2.46 -19.07
CA PHE A 47 -3.34 -2.17 -17.71
C PHE A 47 -3.42 -3.44 -16.84
N SER A 48 -2.68 -3.44 -15.76
CA SER A 48 -2.79 -4.46 -14.72
C SER A 48 -2.85 -3.83 -13.36
N LYS A 49 -3.55 -4.53 -12.47
CA LYS A 49 -3.64 -4.21 -11.07
C LYS A 49 -2.81 -5.21 -10.29
N MET A 50 -1.85 -4.70 -9.53
CA MET A 50 -0.99 -5.47 -8.65
C MET A 50 -1.21 -5.06 -7.19
N ASP A 51 -1.45 -6.04 -6.33
CA ASP A 51 -1.57 -5.83 -4.89
C ASP A 51 -0.22 -6.10 -4.20
N ALA A 52 0.28 -5.13 -3.45
CA ALA A 52 1.54 -5.28 -2.72
C ALA A 52 1.35 -6.14 -1.46
N ARG A 53 2.07 -7.26 -1.42
CA ARG A 53 2.13 -8.17 -0.27
C ARG A 53 2.78 -7.47 0.92
N SER A 54 2.15 -7.62 2.08
CA SER A 54 2.63 -7.18 3.40
C SER A 54 2.26 -5.76 3.86
N GLY A 55 1.32 -5.05 3.22
CA GLY A 55 0.62 -3.87 3.76
C GLY A 55 1.44 -2.94 4.67
N TYR A 56 0.83 -2.43 5.75
CA TYR A 56 1.51 -1.54 6.72
C TYR A 56 2.73 -2.17 7.41
N TRP A 57 2.85 -3.50 7.43
CA TRP A 57 3.99 -4.20 8.03
C TRP A 57 5.28 -4.09 7.21
N SER A 58 5.26 -3.43 6.06
CA SER A 58 6.48 -3.01 5.36
C SER A 58 7.11 -1.78 6.00
N LEU A 59 6.32 -0.93 6.67
CA LEU A 59 6.81 0.31 7.29
C LEU A 59 7.43 0.05 8.65
N VAL A 60 8.71 0.40 8.80
CA VAL A 60 9.42 0.35 10.08
C VAL A 60 9.09 1.60 10.90
N LEU A 61 8.72 1.40 12.16
CA LEU A 61 8.47 2.53 13.07
C LEU A 61 9.80 3.06 13.61
N SER A 62 9.86 4.39 13.80
CA SER A 62 10.93 4.99 14.60
C SER A 62 10.88 4.46 16.04
N ALA A 63 11.98 4.56 16.78
CA ALA A 63 12.03 4.11 18.17
C ALA A 63 10.92 4.77 19.03
N THR A 64 10.73 6.08 18.88
CA THR A 64 9.68 6.84 19.57
C THR A 64 8.28 6.38 19.17
N ALA A 65 7.99 6.21 17.87
CA ALA A 65 6.69 5.74 17.42
C ALA A 65 6.42 4.31 17.89
N SER A 66 7.45 3.45 17.88
CA SER A 66 7.38 2.09 18.41
C SER A 66 6.95 2.09 19.87
N GLU A 67 7.57 2.92 20.73
CA GLU A 67 7.19 3.05 22.14
C GLU A 67 5.75 3.50 22.35
N MET A 68 5.25 4.42 21.52
CA MET A 68 3.85 4.85 21.57
C MET A 68 2.85 3.74 21.22
N THR A 69 3.28 2.71 20.49
CA THR A 69 2.45 1.55 20.15
C THR A 69 2.53 0.40 21.17
N THR A 70 2.96 0.69 22.40
CA THR A 70 3.05 -0.31 23.46
C THR A 70 1.68 -0.84 23.85
N PHE A 71 1.54 -2.16 23.98
CA PHE A 71 0.34 -2.85 24.42
C PHE A 71 0.68 -3.90 25.48
N SER A 72 -0.30 -4.23 26.31
CA SER A 72 -0.16 -5.27 27.36
C SER A 72 -0.88 -6.54 26.95
N THR A 73 -0.29 -7.68 27.28
CA THR A 73 -0.89 -9.02 27.21
C THR A 73 -0.72 -9.72 28.56
N ILE A 74 -1.32 -10.90 28.71
CA ILE A 74 -1.13 -11.75 29.90
C ILE A 74 0.33 -12.22 30.09
N TYR A 75 1.17 -12.08 29.06
CA TYR A 75 2.58 -12.49 29.07
C TYR A 75 3.55 -11.32 29.25
N GLY A 76 3.06 -10.08 29.29
CA GLY A 76 3.88 -8.89 29.49
C GLY A 76 3.52 -7.73 28.57
N ARG A 77 4.44 -6.76 28.47
CA ARG A 77 4.29 -5.57 27.63
C ARG A 77 5.13 -5.73 26.37
N TYR A 78 4.52 -5.43 25.23
CA TYR A 78 5.13 -5.52 23.92
C TYR A 78 4.88 -4.22 23.17
N ARG A 79 5.69 -3.95 22.15
CA ARG A 79 5.53 -2.80 21.26
C ARG A 79 5.67 -3.24 19.81
N PHE A 80 5.05 -2.51 18.89
CA PHE A 80 5.22 -2.80 17.48
C PHE A 80 6.50 -2.17 16.96
N LEU A 81 7.30 -2.94 16.20
CA LEU A 81 8.48 -2.43 15.50
C LEU A 81 8.15 -1.93 14.08
N ARG A 82 6.97 -2.29 13.60
CA ARG A 82 6.45 -1.95 12.28
C ARG A 82 5.02 -1.47 12.40
N MET A 83 4.54 -0.71 11.44
CA MET A 83 3.28 0.01 11.57
C MET A 83 2.08 -0.94 11.79
N PRO A 84 1.40 -0.89 12.95
CA PRO A 84 0.23 -1.70 13.22
C PRO A 84 -1.00 -1.17 12.49
N PHE A 85 -1.98 -2.06 12.27
CA PHE A 85 -3.30 -1.66 11.82
C PHE A 85 -4.04 -0.84 12.88
N GLY A 86 -4.74 0.21 12.43
CA GLY A 86 -5.61 1.04 13.26
C GLY A 86 -5.07 2.44 13.58
N LEU A 87 -3.79 2.72 13.31
CA LEU A 87 -3.26 4.08 13.49
C LEU A 87 -3.87 5.05 12.48
N LEU A 88 -4.23 6.25 12.95
CA LEU A 88 -4.84 7.30 12.15
C LEU A 88 -3.99 7.72 10.95
N SER A 89 -2.66 7.73 11.10
CA SER A 89 -1.72 8.13 10.06
C SER A 89 -1.29 7.00 9.12
N ALA A 90 -1.80 5.77 9.31
CA ALA A 90 -1.25 4.61 8.63
C ALA A 90 -1.44 4.66 7.11
N GLN A 91 -2.60 5.11 6.65
CA GLN A 91 -2.91 5.21 5.22
C GLN A 91 -2.03 6.26 4.52
N ASP A 92 -1.89 7.44 5.11
CA ASP A 92 -1.12 8.55 4.54
C ASP A 92 0.37 8.19 4.40
N GLU A 93 0.95 7.63 5.47
CA GLU A 93 2.35 7.20 5.49
C GLU A 93 2.60 6.06 4.49
N PHE A 94 1.65 5.15 4.36
CA PHE A 94 1.76 4.03 3.43
C PHE A 94 1.60 4.44 1.98
N GLN A 95 0.67 5.35 1.66
CA GLN A 95 0.56 5.96 0.34
C GLN A 95 1.88 6.62 -0.04
N ARG A 96 2.39 7.50 0.84
CA ARG A 96 3.63 8.24 0.61
C ARG A 96 4.80 7.31 0.32
N HIS A 97 5.00 6.31 1.19
CA HIS A 97 6.13 5.39 1.04
C HIS A 97 6.08 4.59 -0.26
N LYS A 98 4.88 4.23 -0.74
CA LYS A 98 4.72 3.55 -2.03
C LYS A 98 4.98 4.47 -3.21
N GLU A 99 4.44 5.68 -3.19
CA GLU A 99 4.72 6.66 -4.24
C GLU A 99 6.22 6.95 -4.34
N GLU A 100 6.90 7.12 -3.20
CA GLU A 100 8.36 7.27 -3.14
C GLU A 100 9.12 6.04 -3.68
N ALA A 101 8.62 4.82 -3.43
CA ALA A 101 9.27 3.60 -3.91
C ALA A 101 9.28 3.50 -5.45
N PHE A 102 8.20 3.92 -6.10
CA PHE A 102 8.00 3.87 -7.55
C PHE A 102 8.15 5.24 -8.23
N GLU A 103 8.72 6.22 -7.53
CA GLU A 103 9.00 7.53 -8.11
C GLU A 103 9.91 7.39 -9.35
N GLY A 104 9.54 8.13 -10.41
CA GLY A 104 10.21 8.11 -11.70
C GLY A 104 9.82 6.94 -12.62
N GLN A 105 8.89 6.07 -12.23
CA GLN A 105 8.33 5.06 -13.12
C GLN A 105 7.19 5.65 -13.96
N GLU A 106 7.27 5.49 -15.29
CA GLU A 106 6.21 5.92 -16.20
C GLU A 106 5.07 4.90 -16.28
N GLY A 107 3.86 5.40 -16.52
CA GLY A 107 2.67 4.55 -16.65
C GLY A 107 2.35 3.76 -15.37
N VAL A 108 2.61 4.36 -14.21
CA VAL A 108 2.29 3.81 -12.90
C VAL A 108 1.34 4.74 -12.15
N ALA A 109 0.27 4.18 -11.59
CA ALA A 109 -0.62 4.88 -10.67
C ALA A 109 -0.77 4.05 -9.39
N ILE A 110 -0.69 4.71 -8.23
CA ILE A 110 -0.74 4.05 -6.92
C ILE A 110 -1.95 4.57 -6.15
N ILE A 111 -2.80 3.66 -5.68
CA ILE A 111 -3.94 3.96 -4.80
C ILE A 111 -3.89 3.04 -3.60
N ILE A 112 -3.45 3.57 -2.47
CA ILE A 112 -3.34 2.90 -1.17
C ILE A 112 -2.60 1.55 -1.29
N ASP A 113 -3.36 0.47 -1.44
CA ASP A 113 -2.83 -0.89 -1.50
C ASP A 113 -2.47 -1.32 -2.94
N ASP A 114 -3.08 -0.66 -3.93
CA ASP A 114 -3.05 -1.05 -5.33
C ASP A 114 -2.00 -0.27 -6.13
N ILE A 115 -1.21 -1.02 -6.92
CA ILE A 115 -0.29 -0.46 -7.93
C ILE A 115 -0.83 -0.84 -9.30
N LEU A 116 -1.15 0.18 -10.10
CA LEU A 116 -1.63 0.04 -11.47
C LEU A 116 -0.47 0.33 -12.41
N VAL A 117 -0.24 -0.57 -13.36
CA VAL A 117 0.70 -0.38 -14.47
C VAL A 117 -0.09 -0.33 -15.76
N TYR A 118 0.20 0.63 -16.64
CA TYR A 118 -0.60 0.84 -17.85
C TYR A 118 0.24 1.32 -19.05
N GLY A 119 -0.24 0.99 -20.25
CA GLY A 119 0.37 1.35 -21.53
C GLY A 119 -0.67 1.58 -22.62
N GLY A 120 -0.33 2.39 -23.62
CA GLY A 120 -1.14 2.66 -24.81
C GLY A 120 -1.14 1.50 -25.81
N ASN A 121 -0.18 0.58 -25.70
CA ASN A 121 -0.12 -0.68 -26.43
C ASN A 121 0.56 -1.77 -25.55
N GLN A 122 0.64 -3.00 -26.06
CA GLN A 122 1.18 -4.14 -25.32
C GLN A 122 2.70 -4.02 -25.07
N GLU A 123 3.46 -3.54 -26.05
CA GLU A 123 4.93 -3.42 -25.96
C GLU A 123 5.32 -2.39 -24.89
N GLU A 124 4.72 -1.19 -24.94
CA GLU A 124 4.91 -0.14 -23.93
C GLU A 124 4.50 -0.60 -22.54
N TYR A 125 3.39 -1.34 -22.44
CA TYR A 125 2.94 -1.91 -21.17
C TYR A 125 3.94 -2.94 -20.62
N ASP A 126 4.48 -3.82 -21.46
CA ASP A 126 5.42 -4.87 -21.04
C ASP A 126 6.75 -4.27 -20.58
N GLU A 127 7.27 -3.24 -21.27
CA GLU A 127 8.46 -2.49 -20.85
C GLU A 127 8.27 -1.83 -19.48
N ARG A 128 7.13 -1.17 -19.28
CA ARG A 128 6.80 -0.53 -17.99
C ARG A 128 6.60 -1.55 -16.88
N LEU A 129 5.93 -2.66 -17.16
CA LEU A 129 5.73 -3.73 -16.20
C LEU A 129 7.08 -4.30 -15.77
N GLN A 130 8.01 -4.53 -16.71
CA GLN A 130 9.34 -4.99 -16.38
C GLN A 130 10.07 -4.00 -15.47
N ALA A 131 10.07 -2.70 -15.80
CA ALA A 131 10.72 -1.67 -14.99
C ALA A 131 10.14 -1.59 -13.56
N VAL A 132 8.81 -1.72 -13.42
CA VAL A 132 8.14 -1.76 -12.12
C VAL A 132 8.52 -2.99 -11.32
N MET A 133 8.61 -4.17 -11.96
CA MET A 133 9.01 -5.41 -11.29
C MET A 133 10.47 -5.37 -10.83
N GLU A 134 11.35 -4.78 -11.63
CA GLU A 134 12.76 -4.54 -11.26
C GLU A 134 12.84 -3.57 -10.08
N ARG A 135 12.13 -2.43 -10.13
CA ARG A 135 12.09 -1.46 -9.02
C ARG A 135 11.53 -2.08 -7.74
N ALA A 136 10.50 -2.90 -7.85
CA ALA A 136 9.92 -3.60 -6.70
C ALA A 136 10.95 -4.52 -6.04
N LEU A 137 11.75 -5.25 -6.85
CA LEU A 137 12.83 -6.10 -6.35
C LEU A 137 13.90 -5.28 -5.61
N GLU A 138 14.34 -4.15 -6.18
CA GLU A 138 15.32 -3.24 -5.57
C GLU A 138 14.84 -2.67 -4.23
N LYS A 139 13.56 -2.28 -4.15
CA LYS A 139 12.96 -1.69 -2.96
C LYS A 139 12.43 -2.74 -1.97
N GLY A 140 12.54 -4.02 -2.29
CA GLY A 140 12.04 -5.12 -1.45
C GLY A 140 10.50 -5.19 -1.36
N VAL A 141 9.79 -4.58 -2.30
CA VAL A 141 8.34 -4.66 -2.43
C VAL A 141 7.99 -6.01 -3.06
N LYS A 142 7.08 -6.75 -2.43
CA LYS A 142 6.61 -8.05 -2.93
C LYS A 142 5.18 -7.89 -3.40
N PHE A 143 4.80 -8.53 -4.50
CA PHE A 143 3.41 -8.57 -4.96
C PHE A 143 2.74 -9.89 -4.55
N ASN A 144 1.41 -9.85 -4.41
CA ASN A 144 0.62 -11.08 -4.30
C ASN A 144 0.64 -11.83 -5.65
N LYS A 145 0.47 -13.16 -5.58
CA LYS A 145 0.53 -14.02 -6.78
C LYS A 145 -0.65 -13.76 -7.73
N ASP A 146 -1.73 -13.17 -7.22
CA ASP A 146 -2.93 -12.83 -7.97
C ASP A 146 -2.74 -11.47 -8.65
N VAL A 147 -2.08 -11.47 -9.80
CA VAL A 147 -2.08 -10.29 -10.68
C VAL A 147 -3.40 -10.30 -11.44
N GLN A 148 -4.25 -9.31 -11.19
CA GLN A 148 -5.46 -9.10 -11.99
C GLN A 148 -5.08 -8.26 -13.20
N ALA A 149 -4.74 -8.95 -14.30
CA ALA A 149 -4.62 -8.29 -15.60
C ALA A 149 -6.02 -7.97 -16.11
N ALA A 150 -6.29 -6.70 -16.40
CA ALA A 150 -7.54 -6.25 -16.99
C ALA A 150 -7.22 -5.62 -18.34
N TYR A 151 -7.61 -6.28 -19.42
CA TYR A 151 -7.51 -5.70 -20.75
C TYR A 151 -8.60 -4.63 -20.89
N ALA A 152 -8.21 -3.35 -20.89
CA ALA A 152 -9.11 -2.28 -21.33
C ALA A 152 -9.28 -2.38 -22.85
N ILE A 153 -10.24 -3.19 -23.31
CA ILE A 153 -10.88 -2.89 -24.58
C ILE A 153 -11.86 -1.75 -24.31
N LEU A 154 -11.34 -0.54 -24.12
CA LEU A 154 -12.16 0.67 -24.19
C LEU A 154 -12.35 0.99 -25.67
N GLY A 155 -13.25 0.24 -26.30
CA GLY A 155 -13.88 0.62 -27.54
C GLY A 155 -15.05 1.54 -27.22
N THR A 156 -14.85 2.85 -27.35
CA THR A 156 -15.65 3.80 -28.17
C THR A 156 -15.21 5.23 -27.88
#